data_AF-A0A1J3JA02-F1
#
_entry.id   AF-A0A1J3JA02-F1
#
_cell.length_a   1.000
_cell.length_b   1.000
_cell.length_c   1.000
_cell.angle_alpha   90.00
_cell.angle_beta   90.00
_cell.angle_gamma   90.00
#
_symmetry.space_group_name_H-M   'P 1'
#
loop_
_entity.id
_entity.type
_entity.pdbx_description
1 polymer ?
#
loop_
_entity_poly.entity_id
_entity_poly.type
_entity_poly.pdbx_seq_one_letter_code
_entity_poly.pdbx_strand_id
1 'polypeptide(L)'
;YDICFRTLKLTTPSFGDLNHLISATMSGVTCCLRFPGQLNSDLRKLAVNLIPFPRLHFFMVGFAPLTSRGSQQYRSLTVPELTQQMWDSKNMMCAADPRHGRYLTASAMFRGNMSTKEVDEQM
;
A
#
# COMPACT_ATOMS: atom_id res chain seq x y z
N TYR A 1 11.45 -4.94 -8.85
CA TYR A 1 12.92 -4.84 -8.77
C TYR A 1 13.38 -3.49 -8.22
N ASP A 2 12.91 -2.35 -8.76
CA ASP A 2 13.34 -1.02 -8.30
C ASP A 2 13.15 -0.76 -6.81
N ILE A 3 12.02 -1.18 -6.23
CA ILE A 3 11.77 -1.08 -4.77
C ILE A 3 12.86 -1.79 -3.97
N CYS A 4 13.19 -3.03 -4.33
CA CYS A 4 14.21 -3.83 -3.63
C CYS A 4 15.60 -3.17 -3.70
N PHE A 5 15.96 -2.65 -4.86
CA PHE A 5 17.27 -2.05 -5.08
C PHE A 5 17.39 -0.65 -4.46
N ARG A 6 16.43 0.24 -4.75
CA ARG A 6 16.51 1.67 -4.38
C ARG A 6 16.04 1.93 -2.95
N THR A 7 14.97 1.28 -2.51
CA THR A 7 14.31 1.53 -1.22
C THR A 7 14.82 0.57 -0.14
N LEU A 8 14.89 -0.74 -0.41
CA LEU A 8 15.36 -1.73 0.56
C LEU A 8 16.90 -1.85 0.63
N LYS A 9 17.61 -1.25 -0.33
CA LYS A 9 19.09 -1.27 -0.45
C LYS A 9 19.68 -2.67 -0.65
N LEU A 10 18.95 -3.55 -1.34
CA LEU A 10 19.44 -4.88 -1.72
C LEU A 10 20.23 -4.78 -3.04
N THR A 11 21.52 -5.10 -3.00
CA THR A 11 22.42 -5.06 -4.17
C THR A 11 22.07 -6.12 -5.21
N THR A 12 21.68 -7.31 -4.77
CA THR A 12 21.27 -8.45 -5.63
C THR A 12 19.90 -8.97 -5.18
N PRO A 13 18.79 -8.35 -5.64
CA PRO A 13 17.44 -8.80 -5.27
C PRO A 13 17.14 -10.17 -5.86
N SER A 14 16.74 -11.11 -5.01
CA SER A 14 16.32 -12.45 -5.42
C SER A 14 14.81 -12.52 -5.68
N PHE A 15 14.34 -13.60 -6.32
CA PHE A 15 12.90 -13.86 -6.41
C PHE A 15 12.24 -14.01 -5.04
N GLY A 16 12.98 -14.46 -4.02
CA GLY A 16 12.47 -14.52 -2.64
C GLY A 16 12.11 -13.13 -2.10
N ASP A 17 12.93 -12.12 -2.38
CA ASP A 17 12.69 -10.74 -1.92
C ASP A 17 11.47 -10.11 -2.62
N LEU A 18 11.30 -10.40 -3.92
CA LEU A 18 10.13 -9.98 -4.68
C LEU A 18 8.85 -10.65 -4.18
N ASN A 19 8.91 -11.96 -3.97
CA ASN A 19 7.78 -12.73 -3.46
C ASN A 19 7.38 -12.27 -2.06
N HIS A 20 8.35 -11.91 -1.21
CA HIS A 20 8.07 -11.33 0.09
C HIS A 20 7.25 -10.04 -0.03
N LEU A 21 7.65 -9.11 -0.91
CA LEU A 21 6.89 -7.87 -1.16
C LEU A 21 5.47 -8.14 -1.66
N ILE A 22 5.33 -9.01 -2.66
CA ILE A 22 4.03 -9.39 -3.23
C ILE A 22 3.14 -10.01 -2.14
N SER A 23 3.69 -10.93 -1.35
CA SER A 23 2.94 -11.59 -0.27
C SER A 23 2.46 -10.61 0.80
N ALA A 24 3.26 -9.58 1.13
CA ALA A 24 2.88 -8.56 2.09
C ALA A 24 1.72 -7.70 1.56
N THR A 25 1.79 -7.31 0.29
CA THR A 25 0.71 -6.58 -0.39
C THR A 25 -0.56 -7.41 -0.48
N MET A 26 -0.49 -8.68 -0.91
CA MET A 26 -1.66 -9.58 -0.98
C MET A 26 -2.29 -9.81 0.40
N SER A 27 -1.45 -9.96 1.43
CA SER A 27 -1.92 -10.06 2.82
C SER A 27 -2.64 -8.78 3.26
N GLY A 28 -2.13 -7.60 2.87
CA GLY A 28 -2.79 -6.32 3.13
C GLY A 28 -4.18 -6.23 2.48
N VAL A 29 -4.28 -6.51 1.18
CA VAL A 29 -5.54 -6.41 0.41
C VAL A 29 -6.61 -7.38 0.93
N THR A 30 -6.21 -8.56 1.36
CA THR A 30 -7.14 -9.59 1.88
C THR A 30 -7.39 -9.45 3.38
N CYS A 31 -6.81 -8.45 4.06
CA CYS A 31 -6.93 -8.31 5.51
C CYS A 31 -8.39 -8.10 5.94
N CYS A 32 -9.17 -7.32 5.20
CA CYS A 32 -10.58 -7.04 5.49
C CYS A 32 -11.49 -8.27 5.46
N LEU A 33 -11.06 -9.35 4.79
CA LEU A 33 -11.80 -10.63 4.75
C LEU A 33 -11.44 -11.56 5.90
N ARG A 34 -10.21 -11.44 6.40
CA ARG A 34 -9.63 -12.39 7.36
C ARG A 34 -9.78 -11.92 8.80
N PHE A 35 -9.89 -10.61 9.01
CA PHE A 35 -9.95 -10.02 10.33
C PHE A 35 -11.11 -9.03 10.43
N PRO A 36 -11.74 -8.92 11.62
CA PRO A 36 -12.74 -7.89 11.85
C PRO A 36 -12.09 -6.49 11.74
N GLY A 37 -12.72 -5.59 11.01
CA GLY A 37 -12.25 -4.23 10.79
C GLY A 37 -13.42 -3.24 10.78
N GLN A 38 -13.12 -1.98 11.09
CA GLN A 38 -14.15 -0.92 11.23
C GLN A 38 -14.70 -0.43 9.88
N LEU A 39 -13.94 -0.57 8.79
CA LEU A 39 -14.31 -0.05 7.47
C LEU A 39 -14.06 -1.10 6.35
N ASN A 40 -14.99 -1.21 5.40
CA ASN A 40 -14.90 -2.04 4.18
C ASN A 40 -14.57 -3.54 4.39
N SER A 41 -15.44 -4.26 5.09
CA SER A 41 -15.28 -5.68 5.44
C SER A 41 -15.53 -6.69 4.30
N ASP A 42 -15.83 -6.25 3.07
CA ASP A 42 -16.22 -7.14 1.97
C ASP A 42 -15.58 -6.71 0.63
N LEU A 43 -15.08 -7.67 -0.14
CA LEU A 43 -14.57 -7.47 -1.50
C LEU A 43 -15.61 -6.85 -2.41
N ARG A 44 -16.89 -7.19 -2.24
CA ARG A 44 -17.96 -6.58 -3.05
C ARG A 44 -18.03 -5.07 -2.83
N LYS A 45 -17.95 -4.61 -1.58
CA LYS A 45 -17.95 -3.18 -1.25
C LYS A 45 -16.72 -2.48 -1.81
N LEU A 46 -15.55 -3.13 -1.70
CA LEU A 46 -14.31 -2.59 -2.25
C LEU A 46 -14.38 -2.47 -3.79
N ALA A 47 -14.93 -3.47 -4.47
CA ALA A 47 -15.14 -3.44 -5.93
C ALA A 47 -16.10 -2.32 -6.34
N VAL A 48 -17.23 -2.15 -5.64
CA VAL A 48 -18.19 -1.06 -5.93
C VAL A 48 -17.57 0.32 -5.75
N ASN A 49 -16.73 0.50 -4.72
CA ASN A 49 -16.09 1.79 -4.44
C ASN A 49 -14.95 2.11 -5.41
N LEU A 50 -14.24 1.10 -5.94
CA LEU A 50 -13.05 1.28 -6.76
C LEU A 50 -13.27 1.10 -8.27
N ILE A 51 -14.40 0.56 -8.70
CA ILE A 51 -14.69 0.30 -10.12
C ILE A 51 -15.82 1.21 -10.57
N PRO A 52 -15.53 2.47 -10.97
CA PRO A 52 -16.56 3.38 -11.47
C PRO A 52 -17.13 2.94 -12.82
N PHE A 53 -16.32 2.23 -13.62
CA PHE A 53 -16.71 1.69 -14.92
C PHE A 53 -16.27 0.23 -15.05
N PRO A 54 -17.10 -0.69 -15.55
CA PRO A 54 -16.77 -2.12 -15.61
C PRO A 54 -15.48 -2.46 -16.37
N ARG A 55 -15.11 -1.65 -17.36
CA ARG A 55 -13.87 -1.84 -18.14
C ARG A 55 -12.61 -1.30 -17.45
N LEU A 56 -12.76 -0.43 -16.46
CA LEU A 56 -11.66 0.21 -15.72
C LEU A 56 -11.52 -0.44 -14.34
N HIS A 57 -11.17 -1.73 -14.31
CA HIS A 57 -11.02 -2.53 -13.09
C HIS A 57 -9.55 -2.92 -12.81
N PHE A 58 -8.59 -2.23 -13.43
CA PHE A 58 -7.16 -2.43 -13.19
C PHE A 58 -6.69 -1.49 -12.10
N PHE A 59 -6.08 -2.04 -11.05
CA PHE A 59 -5.60 -1.27 -9.91
C PHE A 59 -4.09 -1.15 -9.90
N MET A 60 -3.60 0.03 -9.51
CA MET A 60 -2.24 0.20 -9.06
C MET A 60 -2.21 0.01 -7.54
N VAL A 61 -1.33 -0.86 -7.06
CA VAL A 61 -1.21 -1.16 -5.62
C VAL A 61 0.13 -0.65 -5.11
N GLY A 62 0.10 -0.01 -3.95
CA GLY A 62 1.29 0.39 -3.21
C GLY A 62 1.36 -0.31 -1.86
N PHE A 63 2.54 -0.29 -1.24
CA PHE A 63 2.71 -0.77 0.12
C PHE A 63 3.56 0.20 0.93
N ALA A 64 3.12 0.49 2.15
CA ALA A 64 3.86 1.22 3.15
C ALA A 64 3.69 0.52 4.51
N PRO A 65 4.74 0.47 5.36
CA PRO A 65 6.05 1.09 5.17
C PRO A 65 7.02 0.22 4.36
N LEU A 66 7.72 0.83 3.40
CA LEU A 66 8.90 0.26 2.76
C LEU A 66 10.15 0.88 3.38
N THR A 67 10.85 0.12 4.20
CA THR A 67 12.07 0.55 4.89
C THR A 67 13.08 -0.59 4.91
N SER A 68 14.36 -0.25 4.78
CA SER A 68 15.44 -1.24 4.86
C SER A 68 15.55 -1.79 6.28
N ARG A 69 16.02 -3.04 6.42
CA ARG A 69 16.17 -3.71 7.72
C ARG A 69 17.04 -2.92 8.70
N GLY A 70 18.09 -2.25 8.20
CA GLY A 70 18.97 -1.41 9.03
C GLY A 70 18.38 -0.05 9.40
N SER A 71 17.37 0.43 8.68
CA SER A 71 16.74 1.73 8.91
C SER A 71 15.41 1.63 9.67
N GLN A 72 14.90 0.42 9.92
CA GLN A 72 13.64 0.20 10.63
C GLN A 72 13.61 0.83 12.03
N GLN A 73 14.70 0.71 12.79
CA GLN A 73 14.76 1.21 14.17
C GLN A 73 14.81 2.73 14.26
N TYR A 74 15.21 3.41 13.19
CA TYR A 74 15.41 4.86 13.17
C TYR A 74 14.24 5.64 12.57
N ARG A 75 13.21 4.93 12.09
CA ARG A 75 12.07 5.56 11.40
C ARG A 75 10.82 5.46 12.27
N SER A 76 10.26 6.61 12.63
CA SER A 76 8.95 6.69 13.25
C SER A 76 7.88 6.23 12.26
N LEU A 77 6.99 5.34 12.70
CA LEU A 77 5.88 4.86 11.87
C LEU A 77 4.60 5.56 12.33
N THR A 78 4.48 6.85 12.00
CA THR A 78 3.28 7.65 12.30
C THR A 78 2.28 7.57 11.15
N VAL A 79 0.99 7.84 11.44
CA VAL A 79 -0.05 7.85 10.40
C VAL A 79 0.27 8.84 9.27
N PRO A 80 0.67 10.10 9.54
CA PRO A 80 1.04 11.05 8.49
C PRO A 80 2.18 10.57 7.59
N GLU A 81 3.23 9.99 8.18
CA GLU A 81 4.37 9.47 7.42
C GLU A 81 3.99 8.29 6.53
N LEU A 82 3.15 7.38 7.05
CA LEU A 82 2.63 6.24 6.29
C LEU A 82 1.76 6.70 5.12
N THR A 83 0.87 7.66 5.35
CA THR A 83 0.00 8.22 4.31
C THR A 83 0.82 8.91 3.23
N GLN A 84 1.83 9.72 3.60
CA GLN A 84 2.71 10.35 2.64
C GLN A 84 3.50 9.32 1.83
N GLN A 85 3.98 8.25 2.48
CA GLN A 85 4.73 7.18 1.82
C GLN A 85 3.86 6.41 0.82
N MET A 86 2.58 6.19 1.14
CA MET A 86 1.63 5.47 0.29
C MET A 86 1.44 6.14 -1.09
N TRP A 87 1.48 7.47 -1.15
CA TRP A 87 1.31 8.24 -2.39
C TRP A 87 2.60 8.50 -3.17
N ASP A 88 3.76 8.07 -2.65
CA ASP A 88 5.03 8.19 -3.35
C ASP A 88 5.13 7.14 -4.47
N SER A 89 5.48 7.57 -5.68
CA SER A 89 5.61 6.71 -6.85
C SER A 89 6.65 5.60 -6.66
N LYS A 90 7.63 5.83 -5.78
CA LYS A 90 8.67 4.84 -5.44
C LYS A 90 8.14 3.62 -4.66
N ASN A 91 6.95 3.72 -4.08
CA ASN A 91 6.34 2.65 -3.27
C ASN A 91 5.22 1.92 -4.02
N MET A 92 4.97 2.29 -5.27
CA MET A 92 4.02 1.63 -6.15
C MET A 92 4.61 0.33 -6.70
N MET A 93 3.84 -0.75 -6.63
CA MET A 93 4.22 -2.05 -7.19
C MET A 93 4.07 -2.11 -8.71
N CYS A 94 3.38 -1.14 -9.30
CA CYS A 94 3.29 -0.94 -10.74
C CYS A 94 4.40 0.03 -11.20
N ALA A 95 5.08 -0.29 -12.30
CA ALA A 95 6.08 0.58 -12.91
C ALA A 95 5.42 1.73 -13.71
N ALA A 96 4.62 2.54 -13.02
CA ALA A 96 3.94 3.70 -13.57
C ALA A 96 4.01 4.85 -12.56
N ASP A 97 4.22 6.08 -13.03
CA ASP A 97 4.17 7.25 -12.17
C ASP A 97 2.71 7.73 -12.06
N PRO A 98 2.08 7.67 -10.87
CA PRO A 98 0.72 8.14 -10.68
C PRO A 98 0.54 9.64 -10.96
N ARG A 99 1.63 10.44 -10.94
CA ARG A 99 1.59 11.88 -11.20
C ARG A 99 1.29 12.22 -12.66
N HIS A 100 1.54 11.30 -13.59
CA HIS A 100 1.20 11.47 -15.00
C HIS A 100 -0.28 11.17 -15.30
N GLY A 101 -1.08 10.82 -14.29
CA GLY A 101 -2.51 10.56 -14.43
C GLY A 101 -3.33 11.24 -13.35
N ARG A 102 -4.58 10.81 -13.21
CA ARG A 102 -5.48 11.20 -12.12
C ARG A 102 -6.06 9.96 -11.48
N TYR A 103 -6.17 9.97 -10.16
CA TYR A 103 -6.89 8.92 -9.43
C TYR A 103 -8.38 9.10 -9.65
N LEU A 104 -9.05 8.07 -10.18
CA LEU A 104 -10.51 8.03 -10.26
C LEU A 104 -11.12 7.66 -8.90
N THR A 105 -10.51 6.67 -8.26
CA THR A 105 -10.91 6.11 -6.97
C THR A 105 -9.67 5.61 -6.27
N ALA A 106 -9.63 5.69 -4.94
CA ALA A 106 -8.54 5.16 -4.14
C ALA A 106 -9.09 4.52 -2.86
N SER A 107 -8.35 3.55 -2.33
CA SER A 107 -8.64 2.95 -1.04
C SER A 107 -7.33 2.67 -0.33
N ALA A 108 -7.21 3.17 0.89
CA ALA A 108 -6.10 2.86 1.78
C ALA A 108 -6.57 1.87 2.85
N MET A 109 -5.73 0.88 3.12
CA MET A 109 -5.98 -0.10 4.18
C MET A 109 -4.89 0.05 5.23
N PHE A 110 -5.25 0.67 6.35
CA PHE A 110 -4.36 0.78 7.48
C PHE A 110 -4.54 -0.42 8.43
N ARG A 111 -3.44 -0.86 9.04
CA ARG A 111 -3.40 -2.00 9.97
C ARG A 111 -2.61 -1.63 11.20
N GLY A 112 -3.11 -2.00 12.37
CA GLY A 112 -2.46 -1.74 13.67
C GLY A 112 -3.37 -0.97 14.61
N ASN A 113 -2.82 -0.63 15.79
CA ASN A 113 -3.53 0.20 16.76
C ASN A 113 -3.36 1.68 16.38
N MET A 114 -4.45 2.31 15.94
CA MET A 114 -4.45 3.70 15.47
C MET A 114 -5.81 4.34 15.64
N SER A 115 -5.82 5.66 15.74
CA SER A 115 -7.05 6.45 15.81
C SER A 115 -7.65 6.61 14.41
N THR A 116 -8.90 6.23 14.23
CA THR A 116 -9.62 6.47 12.96
C THR A 116 -9.69 7.94 12.61
N LYS A 117 -9.85 8.81 13.62
CA LYS A 117 -9.86 10.26 13.42
C LYS A 117 -8.56 10.76 12.81
N GLU A 118 -7.42 10.27 13.30
CA GLU A 118 -6.11 10.68 12.79
C GLU A 118 -5.91 10.21 11.34
N VAL A 119 -6.41 9.01 11.00
CA VAL A 119 -6.36 8.50 9.62
C VAL A 119 -7.20 9.37 8.69
N ASP A 120 -8.42 9.74 9.10
CA ASP A 120 -9.33 10.55 8.29
C ASP A 120 -8.82 11.99 8.10
N GLU A 121 -8.08 12.55 9.07
CA GLU A 121 -7.48 13.90 8.95
C GLU A 121 -6.26 13.93 8.02
N GLN A 122 -5.62 12.80 7.76
CA GLN A 122 -4.38 12.71 6.96
C GLN A 122 -4.60 12.20 5.54
N MET A 123 -5.75 11.58 5.24
CA MET A 123 -6.13 11.10 3.90
C MET A 123 -6.78 12.19 3.06
#